data_AF-A0A8S2F0V0-F1
#
_entry.id   AF-A0A8S2F0V0-F1
#
_cell.length_a   1.000
_cell.length_b   1.000
_cell.length_c   1.000
_cell.angle_alpha   90.00
_cell.angle_beta   90.00
_cell.angle_gamma   90.00
#
_symmetry.space_group_name_H-M   'P 1'
#
loop_
_entity.id
_entity.type
_entity.pdbx_description
1 polymer ?
#
loop_
_entity_poly.entity_id
_entity_poly.type
_entity_poly.pdbx_seq_one_letter_code
_entity_poly.pdbx_strand_id
1 'polypeptide(L)'
;MCNHFTFNVYGGQEVTHAYHFTYVAKNSEQELDNVNKELLCKALEATKKVARENLQVFLLQTGYKYYGTHKGGEYLAPRPFYECTPRHKGLNFYYTQEDKLKEEAKKSNFSYIITRPNIIIGASKGNFMNFAVSIALYACIQKELGKPLIFPGNQVQWDSLIDHSDVCNDAQFELWASVTKEAENQEFNIHNGDYNKFRVLWPKIAKYFDIPVGEPSNKDPPPKNGEVKCQMPLVEYMKDKKDVWKRIAHKYSLDESAFDYATWDFADAIVGRAFDEYGDMSKARKLGWNKYVDTGDSYLRTFDRLKKLKIIP
;
A
#
# COMPACT_ATOMS: atom_id res chain seq x y z
N MET A 1 -21.46 -33.69 -7.98
CA MET A 1 -20.61 -34.44 -7.04
C MET A 1 -19.52 -33.50 -6.57
N CYS A 2 -19.55 -33.09 -5.30
CA CYS A 2 -18.54 -32.19 -4.73
C CYS A 2 -17.20 -32.94 -4.64
N ASN A 3 -16.22 -32.52 -5.44
CA ASN A 3 -14.86 -33.00 -5.32
C ASN A 3 -14.36 -32.74 -3.90
N HIS A 4 -14.19 -33.80 -3.12
CA HIS A 4 -13.51 -33.77 -1.85
C HIS A 4 -12.03 -33.46 -2.12
N PHE A 5 -11.63 -32.20 -1.97
CA PHE A 5 -10.22 -31.85 -1.86
C PHE A 5 -9.69 -32.46 -0.55
N THR A 6 -8.96 -33.56 -0.67
CA THR A 6 -8.07 -34.05 0.38
C THR A 6 -6.85 -33.12 0.41
N PHE A 7 -6.88 -32.14 1.32
CA PHE A 7 -5.70 -31.33 1.60
C PHE A 7 -4.63 -32.25 2.20
N ASN A 8 -3.52 -32.41 1.50
CA ASN A 8 -2.34 -33.07 2.05
C ASN A 8 -1.74 -32.10 3.08
N VAL A 9 -1.98 -32.38 4.38
CA VAL A 9 -1.85 -31.43 5.50
C VAL A 9 -0.43 -31.26 6.05
N TYR A 10 0.62 -31.56 5.28
CA TYR A 10 2.00 -31.39 5.77
C TYR A 10 2.25 -29.93 6.20
N GLY A 11 2.42 -29.72 7.52
CA GLY A 11 2.65 -28.42 8.16
C GLY A 11 1.40 -27.57 8.46
N GLY A 12 0.28 -27.77 7.76
CA GLY A 12 -0.93 -26.97 7.95
C GLY A 12 -1.57 -27.08 9.34
N GLN A 13 -1.40 -28.24 9.99
CA GLN A 13 -1.88 -28.46 11.37
C GLN A 13 -1.05 -27.72 12.41
N GLU A 14 0.19 -27.34 12.10
CA GLU A 14 1.09 -26.64 13.04
C GLU A 14 0.93 -25.12 12.94
N VAL A 15 0.08 -24.63 12.04
CA VAL A 15 -0.16 -23.20 11.85
C VAL A 15 -0.81 -22.62 13.10
N THR A 16 -0.13 -21.64 13.70
CA THR A 16 -0.63 -20.84 14.83
C THR A 16 -1.04 -19.43 14.43
N HIS A 17 -0.46 -18.89 13.37
CA HIS A 17 -0.69 -17.51 12.92
C HIS A 17 -0.92 -17.50 11.41
N ALA A 18 -1.96 -16.80 10.97
CA ALA A 18 -2.28 -16.61 9.57
C ALA A 18 -2.32 -15.13 9.21
N TYR A 19 -1.74 -14.77 8.06
CA TYR A 19 -1.60 -13.39 7.59
C TYR A 19 -2.25 -13.23 6.22
N HIS A 20 -3.28 -12.39 6.14
CA HIS A 20 -4.04 -12.14 4.92
C HIS A 20 -3.71 -10.77 4.33
N PHE A 21 -2.83 -10.76 3.32
CA PHE A 21 -2.28 -9.55 2.67
C PHE A 21 -2.73 -9.36 1.22
N THR A 22 -3.81 -10.01 0.82
CA THR A 22 -4.22 -10.07 -0.59
C THR A 22 -5.61 -9.48 -0.80
N TYR A 23 -5.81 -8.94 -2.00
CA TYR A 23 -7.12 -8.55 -2.50
C TYR A 23 -7.12 -8.68 -4.03
N VAL A 24 -8.31 -8.78 -4.62
CA VAL A 24 -8.53 -8.79 -6.06
C VAL A 24 -9.17 -7.47 -6.47
N ALA A 25 -8.52 -6.74 -7.37
CA ALA A 25 -9.04 -5.49 -7.88
C ALA A 25 -10.19 -5.70 -8.89
N LYS A 26 -11.22 -4.85 -8.79
CA LYS A 26 -12.37 -4.79 -9.69
C LYS A 26 -12.80 -3.33 -9.86
N ASN A 27 -13.37 -3.00 -11.02
CA ASN A 27 -13.84 -1.65 -11.33
C ASN A 27 -15.17 -1.32 -10.63
N SER A 28 -16.04 -2.32 -10.47
CA SER A 28 -17.31 -2.17 -9.74
C SER A 28 -17.06 -2.31 -8.23
N GLU A 29 -17.52 -1.35 -7.43
CA GLU A 29 -17.46 -1.44 -5.96
C GLU A 29 -18.15 -2.69 -5.43
N GLN A 30 -19.25 -3.11 -6.07
CA GLN A 30 -20.01 -4.30 -5.66
C GLN A 30 -19.28 -5.59 -5.99
N GLU A 31 -18.63 -5.67 -7.15
CA GLU A 31 -17.79 -6.83 -7.51
C GLU A 31 -16.53 -6.88 -6.64
N LEU A 32 -15.92 -5.72 -6.38
CA LEU A 32 -14.77 -5.57 -5.49
C LEU A 32 -15.11 -6.09 -4.09
N ASP A 33 -16.27 -5.71 -3.55
CA ASP A 33 -16.77 -6.21 -2.27
C ASP A 33 -16.99 -7.73 -2.30
N ASN A 34 -17.73 -8.22 -3.28
CA ASN A 34 -18.09 -9.63 -3.37
C ASN A 34 -16.87 -10.55 -3.49
N VAL A 35 -15.92 -10.22 -4.38
CA VAL A 35 -14.75 -11.07 -4.63
C VAL A 35 -13.81 -11.09 -3.42
N ASN A 36 -13.63 -9.96 -2.73
CA ASN A 36 -12.72 -9.87 -1.59
C ASN A 36 -13.33 -10.44 -0.30
N LYS A 37 -14.66 -10.37 -0.16
CA LYS A 37 -15.39 -11.14 0.84
C LYS A 37 -15.18 -12.64 0.63
N GLU A 38 -15.40 -13.12 -0.59
CA GLU A 38 -15.25 -14.55 -0.91
C GLU A 38 -13.81 -15.02 -0.68
N LEU A 39 -12.82 -14.22 -1.10
CA LEU A 39 -11.41 -14.51 -0.90
C LEU A 39 -11.04 -14.67 0.59
N LEU A 40 -11.50 -13.74 1.44
CA LEU A 40 -11.26 -13.81 2.88
C LEU A 40 -11.97 -15.01 3.49
N CYS A 41 -13.25 -15.23 3.18
CA CYS A 41 -14.02 -16.36 3.72
C CYS A 41 -13.37 -17.70 3.38
N LYS A 42 -12.91 -17.88 2.14
CA LYS A 42 -12.19 -19.10 1.72
C LYS A 42 -10.86 -19.26 2.45
N ALA A 43 -10.10 -18.17 2.63
CA ALA A 43 -8.84 -18.21 3.38
C ALA A 43 -9.07 -18.59 4.86
N LEU A 44 -10.08 -17.99 5.50
CA LEU A 44 -10.49 -18.32 6.87
C LEU A 44 -10.92 -19.78 6.99
N GLU A 45 -11.85 -20.24 6.15
CA GLU A 45 -12.35 -21.62 6.17
C GLU A 45 -11.22 -22.64 5.98
N ALA A 46 -10.36 -22.42 4.98
CA ALA A 46 -9.24 -23.31 4.71
C ALA A 46 -8.25 -23.35 5.89
N THR A 47 -7.87 -22.18 6.43
CA THR A 47 -6.94 -22.08 7.56
C THR A 47 -7.49 -22.78 8.78
N LYS A 48 -8.75 -22.51 9.15
CA LYS A 48 -9.42 -23.17 10.27
C LYS A 48 -9.50 -24.69 10.10
N LYS A 49 -9.81 -25.16 8.89
CA LYS A 49 -9.92 -26.59 8.60
C LYS A 49 -8.60 -27.34 8.82
N VAL A 50 -7.47 -26.71 8.46
CA VAL A 50 -6.15 -27.33 8.61
C VAL A 50 -5.56 -27.14 10.01
N ALA A 51 -5.59 -25.92 10.55
CA ALA A 51 -4.98 -25.58 11.84
C ALA A 51 -5.83 -26.01 13.05
N ARG A 52 -7.15 -26.10 12.88
CA ARG A 52 -8.12 -26.45 13.94
C ARG A 52 -7.92 -25.58 15.18
N GLU A 53 -7.68 -26.20 16.33
CA GLU A 53 -7.47 -25.54 17.63
C GLU A 53 -6.08 -24.89 17.78
N ASN A 54 -5.15 -25.14 16.85
CA ASN A 54 -3.80 -24.55 16.93
C ASN A 54 -3.76 -23.11 16.44
N LEU A 55 -4.76 -22.64 15.67
CA LEU A 55 -4.81 -21.26 15.22
C LEU A 55 -5.05 -20.32 16.41
N GLN A 56 -4.10 -19.41 16.62
CA GLN A 56 -4.10 -18.42 17.71
C GLN A 56 -4.45 -17.02 17.19
N VAL A 57 -3.94 -16.64 16.01
CA VAL A 57 -4.18 -15.32 15.41
C VAL A 57 -4.50 -15.41 13.93
N PHE A 58 -5.49 -14.64 13.50
CA PHE A 58 -5.73 -14.34 12.10
C PHE A 58 -5.62 -12.84 11.87
N LEU A 59 -4.56 -12.42 11.17
CA LEU A 59 -4.28 -11.03 10.86
C LEU A 59 -4.79 -10.68 9.45
N LEU A 60 -5.50 -9.57 9.35
CA LEU A 60 -5.99 -9.00 8.09
C LEU A 60 -5.37 -7.62 7.86
N GLN A 61 -4.67 -7.45 6.74
CA GLN A 61 -4.24 -6.14 6.30
C GLN A 61 -5.32 -5.50 5.41
N THR A 62 -5.76 -4.30 5.79
CA THR A 62 -6.65 -3.45 5.01
C THR A 62 -5.90 -2.22 4.50
N GLY A 63 -6.20 -1.02 5.00
CA GLY A 63 -5.49 0.21 4.67
C GLY A 63 -6.33 1.47 4.82
N TYR A 64 -5.73 2.61 4.50
CA TYR A 64 -6.35 3.93 4.68
C TYR A 64 -7.59 4.19 3.82
N LYS A 65 -7.93 3.33 2.85
CA LYS A 65 -9.24 3.40 2.19
C LYS A 65 -10.39 3.27 3.19
N TYR A 66 -10.17 2.66 4.37
CA TYR A 66 -11.11 2.69 5.50
C TYR A 66 -11.57 4.11 5.84
N TYR A 67 -10.67 5.08 5.74
CA TYR A 67 -10.93 6.49 6.06
C TYR A 67 -11.45 7.30 4.86
N GLY A 68 -11.79 6.64 3.75
CA GLY A 68 -12.38 7.28 2.57
C GLY A 68 -11.37 7.85 1.57
N THR A 69 -10.07 7.51 1.69
CA THR A 69 -9.00 8.12 0.86
C THR A 69 -9.08 7.80 -0.64
N HIS A 70 -9.84 6.78 -1.02
CA HIS A 70 -10.15 6.45 -2.41
C HIS A 70 -11.34 7.22 -2.99
N LYS A 71 -12.16 7.86 -2.14
CA LYS A 71 -13.36 8.63 -2.54
C LYS A 71 -13.14 10.13 -2.41
N GLY A 72 -12.38 10.57 -1.43
CA GLY A 72 -12.13 11.99 -1.19
C GLY A 72 -13.36 12.74 -0.64
N GLY A 73 -13.24 14.07 -0.52
CA GLY A 73 -14.38 14.97 -0.28
C GLY A 73 -15.12 14.66 1.03
N GLU A 74 -16.44 14.57 0.96
CA GLU A 74 -17.31 14.32 2.13
C GLU A 74 -17.15 12.92 2.75
N TYR A 75 -16.48 11.99 2.05
CA TYR A 75 -16.22 10.63 2.55
C TYR A 75 -14.95 10.55 3.40
N LEU A 76 -14.09 11.58 3.37
CA LEU A 76 -12.86 11.59 4.14
C LEU A 76 -13.14 11.78 5.63
N ALA A 77 -12.52 10.93 6.43
CA ALA A 77 -12.46 11.12 7.87
C ALA A 77 -11.68 12.41 8.25
N PRO A 78 -11.93 12.96 9.45
CA PRO A 78 -11.05 13.97 10.04
C PRO A 78 -9.61 13.43 10.17
N ARG A 79 -8.62 14.29 9.89
CA ARG A 79 -7.20 13.96 10.08
C ARG A 79 -6.69 14.52 11.42
N PRO A 80 -5.74 13.86 12.10
CA PRO A 80 -5.20 12.54 11.76
C PRO A 80 -6.28 11.46 11.85
N PHE A 81 -6.15 10.41 11.04
CA PHE A 81 -7.06 9.27 11.09
C PHE A 81 -6.83 8.47 12.38
N TYR A 82 -7.89 8.25 13.15
CA TYR A 82 -7.87 7.40 14.35
C TYR A 82 -8.60 6.09 14.09
N GLU A 83 -8.18 4.99 14.71
CA GLU A 83 -8.82 3.67 14.51
C GLU A 83 -10.28 3.62 14.98
N CYS A 84 -10.65 4.47 15.95
CA CYS A 84 -12.02 4.63 16.43
C CYS A 84 -12.93 5.46 15.51
N THR A 85 -12.43 5.94 14.37
CA THR A 85 -13.21 6.74 13.42
C THR A 85 -14.35 5.89 12.84
N PRO A 86 -15.59 6.39 12.79
CA PRO A 86 -16.70 5.69 12.14
C PRO A 86 -16.44 5.41 10.66
N ARG A 87 -17.03 4.32 10.15
CA ARG A 87 -17.02 4.00 8.71
C ARG A 87 -17.64 5.14 7.90
N HIS A 88 -17.03 5.46 6.75
CA HIS A 88 -17.65 6.36 5.79
C HIS A 88 -18.91 5.74 5.16
N LYS A 89 -19.77 6.58 4.57
CA LYS A 89 -20.98 6.13 3.85
C LYS A 89 -20.62 5.31 2.60
N GLY A 90 -21.47 4.36 2.22
CA GLY A 90 -21.33 3.56 1.01
C GLY A 90 -20.51 2.29 1.19
N LEU A 91 -20.29 1.57 0.08
CA LEU A 91 -19.55 0.32 0.08
C LEU A 91 -18.05 0.55 0.26
N ASN A 92 -17.43 -0.37 0.99
CA ASN A 92 -15.98 -0.54 1.09
C ASN A 92 -15.72 -1.99 1.51
N PHE A 93 -15.00 -2.74 0.67
CA PHE A 93 -14.77 -4.16 0.90
C PHE A 93 -13.99 -4.44 2.20
N TYR A 94 -13.22 -3.48 2.71
CA TYR A 94 -12.57 -3.59 4.02
C TYR A 94 -13.59 -3.77 5.13
N TYR A 95 -14.73 -3.07 5.09
CA TYR A 95 -15.75 -3.19 6.14
C TYR A 95 -16.35 -4.59 6.18
N THR A 96 -16.67 -5.13 5.01
CA THR A 96 -17.18 -6.49 4.85
C THR A 96 -16.17 -7.52 5.33
N GLN A 97 -14.88 -7.34 5.00
CA GLN A 97 -13.80 -8.20 5.46
C GLN A 97 -13.61 -8.14 6.98
N GLU A 98 -13.58 -6.93 7.57
CA GLU A 98 -13.48 -6.76 9.02
C GLU A 98 -14.67 -7.41 9.75
N ASP A 99 -15.90 -7.20 9.26
CA ASP A 99 -17.10 -7.77 9.87
C ASP A 99 -17.05 -9.30 9.84
N LYS A 100 -16.65 -9.88 8.72
CA LYS A 100 -16.53 -11.34 8.57
C LYS A 100 -15.47 -11.92 9.50
N LEU A 101 -14.30 -11.29 9.58
CA LEU A 101 -13.24 -11.72 10.47
C LEU A 101 -13.65 -11.63 11.94
N LYS A 102 -14.25 -10.50 12.35
CA LYS A 102 -14.74 -10.28 13.73
C LYS A 102 -15.86 -11.25 14.10
N GLU A 103 -16.80 -11.50 13.19
CA GLU A 103 -17.87 -12.48 13.38
C GLU A 103 -17.30 -13.89 13.59
N GLU A 104 -16.30 -14.26 12.80
CA GLU A 104 -15.68 -15.58 12.85
C GLU A 104 -14.83 -15.79 14.11
N ALA A 105 -14.06 -14.77 14.50
CA ALA A 105 -13.25 -14.79 15.73
C ALA A 105 -14.13 -14.98 16.98
N LYS A 106 -15.33 -14.38 17.02
CA LYS A 106 -16.29 -14.60 18.14
C LYS A 106 -16.76 -16.05 18.30
N LYS A 107 -16.69 -16.85 17.23
CA LYS A 107 -17.15 -18.24 17.18
C LYS A 107 -15.99 -19.25 17.23
N SER A 108 -14.75 -18.76 17.28
CA SER A 108 -13.54 -19.56 17.17
C SER A 108 -12.59 -19.27 18.34
N ASN A 109 -11.56 -20.08 18.52
CA ASN A 109 -10.58 -19.92 19.60
C ASN A 109 -9.36 -19.05 19.24
N PHE A 110 -9.39 -18.36 18.10
CA PHE A 110 -8.32 -17.45 17.66
C PHE A 110 -8.72 -15.98 17.86
N SER A 111 -7.75 -15.11 18.07
CA SER A 111 -7.93 -13.65 18.10
C SER A 111 -7.68 -13.04 16.72
N TYR A 112 -8.28 -11.88 16.43
CA TYR A 112 -8.01 -11.16 15.19
C TYR A 112 -7.11 -9.96 15.42
N ILE A 113 -6.38 -9.56 14.37
CA ILE A 113 -5.68 -8.28 14.30
C ILE A 113 -5.98 -7.67 12.93
N ILE A 114 -6.28 -6.38 12.89
CA ILE A 114 -6.49 -5.66 11.62
C ILE A 114 -5.45 -4.54 11.52
N THR A 115 -4.67 -4.51 10.45
CA THR A 115 -3.70 -3.44 10.20
C THR A 115 -4.17 -2.55 9.05
N ARG A 116 -3.90 -1.24 9.19
CA ARG A 116 -4.28 -0.20 8.22
C ARG A 116 -3.03 0.59 7.83
N PRO A 117 -2.20 0.06 6.90
CA PRO A 117 -1.11 0.84 6.33
C PRO A 117 -1.64 1.95 5.41
N ASN A 118 -0.80 2.94 5.16
CA ASN A 118 -0.99 3.91 4.07
C ASN A 118 -0.22 3.44 2.82
N ILE A 119 0.43 4.36 2.10
CA ILE A 119 1.20 4.07 0.89
C ILE A 119 2.40 3.22 1.29
N ILE A 120 2.31 1.93 0.96
CA ILE A 120 3.37 0.97 1.25
C ILE A 120 4.57 1.24 0.34
N ILE A 121 5.73 1.47 0.95
CA ILE A 121 7.02 1.58 0.29
C ILE A 121 7.69 0.20 0.37
N GLY A 122 7.77 -0.48 -0.78
CA GLY A 122 8.37 -1.80 -0.87
C GLY A 122 8.75 -2.19 -2.29
N ALA A 123 9.49 -3.29 -2.40
CA ALA A 123 9.94 -3.84 -3.68
C ALA A 123 9.17 -5.13 -3.99
N SER A 124 8.37 -5.12 -5.06
CA SER A 124 7.62 -6.29 -5.52
C SER A 124 7.59 -6.38 -7.05
N LYS A 125 7.54 -7.62 -7.57
CA LYS A 125 7.25 -7.90 -8.98
C LYS A 125 5.75 -8.18 -9.11
N GLY A 126 5.00 -7.31 -9.80
CA GLY A 126 3.60 -7.58 -10.16
C GLY A 126 2.54 -7.38 -9.07
N ASN A 127 2.72 -6.42 -8.13
CA ASN A 127 1.65 -6.00 -7.22
C ASN A 127 0.74 -4.94 -7.89
N PHE A 128 -0.54 -4.91 -7.52
CA PHE A 128 -1.53 -3.95 -8.05
C PHE A 128 -1.30 -2.50 -7.56
N MET A 129 -0.63 -2.30 -6.43
CA MET A 129 -0.36 -0.97 -5.86
C MET A 129 1.14 -0.79 -5.62
N ASN A 130 1.88 -0.32 -6.63
CA ASN A 130 3.34 -0.35 -6.63
C ASN A 130 3.97 1.05 -6.78
N PHE A 131 3.69 1.95 -5.83
CA PHE A 131 4.08 3.35 -5.92
C PHE A 131 5.60 3.54 -6.08
N ALA A 132 6.40 2.96 -5.17
CA ALA A 132 7.85 3.12 -5.19
C ALA A 132 8.50 2.58 -6.48
N VAL A 133 7.99 1.47 -7.04
CA VAL A 133 8.48 0.92 -8.31
C VAL A 133 8.10 1.82 -9.48
N SER A 134 6.86 2.31 -9.55
CA SER A 134 6.45 3.27 -10.59
C SER A 134 7.34 4.52 -10.59
N ILE A 135 7.62 5.09 -9.42
CA ILE A 135 8.49 6.28 -9.31
C ILE A 135 9.94 5.96 -9.68
N ALA A 136 10.47 4.78 -9.30
CA ALA A 136 11.81 4.37 -9.67
C ALA A 136 11.97 4.22 -11.20
N LEU A 137 11.02 3.55 -11.85
CA LEU A 137 11.01 3.36 -13.31
C LEU A 137 10.85 4.71 -14.03
N TYR A 138 9.99 5.59 -13.52
CA TYR A 138 9.87 6.95 -14.02
C TYR A 138 11.21 7.69 -13.96
N ALA A 139 11.90 7.65 -12.83
CA ALA A 139 13.19 8.30 -12.66
C ALA A 139 14.26 7.74 -13.62
N CYS A 140 14.33 6.41 -13.78
CA CYS A 140 15.23 5.78 -14.74
C CYS A 140 14.95 6.22 -16.19
N ILE A 141 13.68 6.28 -16.58
CA ILE A 141 13.28 6.74 -17.92
C ILE A 141 13.64 8.22 -18.12
N GLN A 142 13.37 9.09 -17.13
CA GLN A 142 13.77 10.49 -17.22
C GLN A 142 15.29 10.65 -17.36
N LYS A 143 16.07 9.86 -16.61
CA LYS A 143 17.53 9.85 -16.72
C LYS A 143 18.00 9.48 -18.12
N GLU A 144 17.46 8.40 -18.69
CA GLU A 144 17.84 7.97 -20.05
C GLU A 144 17.42 8.99 -21.12
N LEU A 145 16.34 9.73 -20.90
CA LEU A 145 15.88 10.80 -21.78
C LEU A 145 16.60 12.14 -21.56
N GLY A 146 17.51 12.25 -20.59
CA GLY A 146 18.18 13.51 -20.23
C GLY A 146 17.22 14.58 -19.71
N LYS A 147 16.10 14.16 -19.10
CA LYS A 147 15.06 15.05 -18.56
C LYS A 147 15.12 15.14 -17.04
N PRO A 148 14.72 16.27 -16.43
CA PRO A 148 14.62 16.38 -14.97
C PRO A 148 13.50 15.51 -14.40
N LEU A 149 13.55 15.19 -13.10
CA LEU A 149 12.46 14.51 -12.39
C LEU A 149 11.37 15.52 -12.02
N ILE A 150 10.34 15.62 -12.85
CA ILE A 150 9.20 16.52 -12.64
C ILE A 150 8.19 15.82 -11.74
N PHE A 151 7.70 16.49 -10.69
CA PHE A 151 6.60 15.93 -9.90
C PHE A 151 5.32 15.85 -10.76
N PRO A 152 4.73 14.66 -10.98
CA PRO A 152 3.62 14.50 -11.92
C PRO A 152 2.25 14.96 -11.34
N GLY A 153 2.18 15.07 -10.01
CA GLY A 153 0.96 15.41 -9.28
C GLY A 153 0.51 16.86 -9.42
N ASN A 154 -0.26 17.34 -8.46
CA ASN A 154 -0.69 18.73 -8.38
C ASN A 154 -0.04 19.47 -7.20
N GLN A 155 -0.16 20.80 -7.21
CA GLN A 155 0.45 21.67 -6.20
C GLN A 155 -0.12 21.44 -4.79
N VAL A 156 -1.37 21.00 -4.64
CA VAL A 156 -1.94 20.68 -3.33
C VAL A 156 -1.21 19.47 -2.76
N GLN A 157 -1.13 18.36 -3.49
CA GLN A 157 -0.44 17.15 -3.03
C GLN A 157 1.05 17.36 -2.78
N TRP A 158 1.68 18.24 -3.55
CA TRP A 158 3.08 18.62 -3.35
C TRP A 158 3.35 19.15 -1.94
N ASP A 159 2.38 19.90 -1.39
CA ASP A 159 2.45 20.58 -0.10
C ASP A 159 1.64 19.89 1.02
N SER A 160 0.80 18.90 0.69
CA SER A 160 0.00 18.12 1.64
C SER A 160 0.85 17.26 2.58
N LEU A 161 0.40 17.14 3.82
CA LEU A 161 0.99 16.24 4.80
C LEU A 161 0.54 14.79 4.52
N ILE A 162 1.52 13.90 4.44
CA ILE A 162 1.31 12.50 4.13
C ILE A 162 2.23 11.59 4.95
N ASP A 163 1.68 10.50 5.50
CA ASP A 163 2.50 9.41 6.04
C ASP A 163 2.71 8.29 5.02
N HIS A 164 3.70 7.44 5.24
CA HIS A 164 3.98 6.26 4.42
C HIS A 164 4.28 5.07 5.32
N SER A 165 4.19 3.87 4.76
CA SER A 165 4.38 2.62 5.49
C SER A 165 5.52 1.82 4.84
N ASP A 166 6.67 1.69 5.49
CA ASP A 166 7.79 0.85 5.05
C ASP A 166 7.39 -0.62 5.21
N VAL A 167 7.49 -1.42 4.14
CA VAL A 167 7.03 -2.82 4.15
C VAL A 167 7.72 -3.69 5.22
N CYS A 168 8.98 -3.40 5.56
CA CYS A 168 9.68 -4.12 6.63
C CYS A 168 9.24 -3.64 8.01
N ASN A 169 8.86 -2.37 8.15
CA ASN A 169 8.23 -1.85 9.36
C ASN A 169 6.86 -2.49 9.59
N ASP A 170 6.02 -2.54 8.56
CA ASP A 170 4.69 -3.16 8.59
C ASP A 170 4.79 -4.63 9.01
N ALA A 171 5.66 -5.41 8.34
CA ALA A 171 5.84 -6.82 8.66
C ALA A 171 6.32 -7.05 10.12
N GLN A 172 7.20 -6.18 10.64
CA GLN A 172 7.66 -6.27 12.03
C GLN A 172 6.55 -5.87 13.01
N PHE A 173 5.75 -4.86 12.68
CA PHE A 173 4.60 -4.46 13.46
C PHE A 173 3.56 -5.59 13.53
N GLU A 174 3.25 -6.21 12.40
CA GLU A 174 2.28 -7.29 12.30
C GLU A 174 2.73 -8.53 13.08
N LEU A 175 4.02 -8.87 13.04
CA LEU A 175 4.60 -9.91 13.88
C LEU A 175 4.50 -9.56 15.37
N TRP A 176 4.89 -8.33 15.74
CA TRP A 176 4.81 -7.86 17.13
C TRP A 176 3.38 -7.90 17.66
N ALA A 177 2.43 -7.36 16.90
CA ALA A 177 1.02 -7.33 17.29
C ALA A 177 0.48 -8.75 17.45
N SER A 178 0.85 -9.65 16.56
CA SER A 178 0.44 -11.06 16.59
C SER A 178 0.88 -11.83 17.83
N VAL A 179 1.92 -11.38 18.55
CA VAL A 179 2.40 -12.02 19.78
C VAL A 179 2.20 -11.15 21.03
N THR A 180 1.50 -10.03 20.89
CA THR A 180 1.21 -9.09 21.98
C THR A 180 -0.21 -9.30 22.46
N LYS A 181 -0.38 -9.79 23.69
CA LYS A 181 -1.68 -10.14 24.26
C LYS A 181 -2.66 -8.97 24.27
N GLU A 182 -2.19 -7.76 24.58
CA GLU A 182 -2.99 -6.54 24.62
C GLU A 182 -3.43 -6.06 23.23
N ALA A 183 -2.83 -6.60 22.16
CA ALA A 183 -3.18 -6.31 20.77
C ALA A 183 -4.23 -7.27 20.20
N GLU A 184 -4.59 -8.33 20.93
CA GLU A 184 -5.63 -9.27 20.52
C GLU A 184 -6.98 -8.57 20.31
N ASN A 185 -7.64 -8.89 19.19
CA ASN A 185 -8.95 -8.37 18.82
C ASN A 185 -8.98 -6.84 18.65
N GLN A 186 -7.92 -6.28 18.08
CA GLN A 186 -7.77 -4.84 17.86
C GLN A 186 -7.45 -4.50 16.40
N GLU A 187 -7.80 -3.27 16.00
CA GLU A 187 -7.36 -2.66 14.75
C GLU A 187 -6.30 -1.59 15.00
N PHE A 188 -5.33 -1.44 14.10
CA PHE A 188 -4.25 -0.48 14.22
C PHE A 188 -3.98 0.21 12.89
N ASN A 189 -3.76 1.52 12.93
CA ASN A 189 -2.97 2.17 11.90
C ASN A 189 -1.53 1.65 11.96
N ILE A 190 -0.83 1.69 10.82
CA ILE A 190 0.62 1.47 10.80
C ILE A 190 1.28 2.36 9.75
N HIS A 191 2.17 3.24 10.21
CA HIS A 191 3.00 4.06 9.35
C HIS A 191 4.39 4.24 9.98
N ASN A 192 5.29 4.89 9.24
CA ASN A 192 6.71 5.06 9.58
C ASN A 192 7.01 5.91 10.83
N GLY A 193 6.00 6.58 11.38
CA GLY A 193 6.15 7.47 12.53
C GLY A 193 6.54 8.91 12.19
N ASP A 194 6.76 9.26 10.91
CA ASP A 194 6.86 10.63 10.41
C ASP A 194 5.68 11.03 9.51
N TYR A 195 5.52 12.35 9.35
CA TYR A 195 4.68 12.99 8.34
C TYR A 195 5.56 13.78 7.40
N ASN A 196 5.38 13.58 6.10
CA ASN A 196 6.21 14.17 5.06
C ASN A 196 5.36 14.95 4.07
N LYS A 197 6.06 15.63 3.15
CA LYS A 197 5.48 16.29 1.97
C LYS A 197 6.25 15.81 0.75
N PHE A 198 5.58 15.69 -0.40
CA PHE A 198 6.30 15.33 -1.62
C PHE A 198 7.38 16.36 -1.97
N ARG A 199 7.19 17.65 -1.66
CA ARG A 199 8.24 18.67 -1.83
C ARG A 199 9.56 18.40 -1.09
N VAL A 200 9.51 17.62 -0.01
CA VAL A 200 10.68 17.24 0.79
C VAL A 200 11.26 15.91 0.31
N LEU A 201 10.40 14.95 -0.06
CA LEU A 201 10.81 13.62 -0.50
C LEU A 201 11.38 13.63 -1.93
N TRP A 202 10.79 14.42 -2.82
CA TRP A 202 11.10 14.40 -4.25
C TRP A 202 12.55 14.79 -4.57
N PRO A 203 13.15 15.82 -3.94
CA PRO A 203 14.57 16.09 -4.10
C PRO A 203 15.48 14.96 -3.62
N LYS A 204 15.11 14.23 -2.55
CA LYS A 204 15.86 13.06 -2.09
C LYS A 204 15.84 11.94 -3.15
N ILE A 205 14.68 11.68 -3.75
CA ILE A 205 14.50 10.70 -4.83
C ILE A 205 15.33 11.10 -6.06
N ALA A 206 15.22 12.35 -6.52
CA ALA A 206 15.97 12.86 -7.67
C ALA A 206 17.49 12.73 -7.46
N LYS A 207 17.98 13.08 -6.26
CA LYS A 207 19.38 12.92 -5.88
C LYS A 207 19.86 11.47 -5.95
N TYR A 208 19.05 10.51 -5.49
CA TYR A 208 19.41 9.08 -5.55
C TYR A 208 19.61 8.58 -6.98
N PHE A 209 18.76 9.02 -7.91
CA PHE A 209 18.88 8.67 -9.32
C PHE A 209 19.89 9.54 -10.08
N ASP A 210 20.49 10.54 -9.42
CA ASP A 210 21.41 11.49 -10.03
C ASP A 210 20.77 12.16 -11.27
N ILE A 211 19.60 12.77 -11.02
CA ILE A 211 18.83 13.56 -11.98
C ILE A 211 18.39 14.88 -11.33
N PRO A 212 18.39 16.01 -12.06
CA PRO A 212 17.93 17.28 -11.52
C PRO A 212 16.44 17.24 -11.20
N VAL A 213 16.02 17.97 -10.15
CA VAL A 213 14.60 18.18 -9.85
C VAL A 213 14.01 19.14 -10.87
N GLY A 214 12.89 18.76 -11.49
CA GLY A 214 12.15 19.63 -12.39
C GLY A 214 11.11 20.45 -11.64
N GLU A 215 10.82 21.65 -12.13
CA GLU A 215 9.72 22.46 -11.60
C GLU A 215 8.36 21.80 -11.92
N PRO A 216 7.46 21.65 -10.93
CA PRO A 216 6.08 21.24 -11.19
C PRO A 216 5.36 22.24 -12.12
N SER A 217 4.41 21.74 -12.92
CA SER A 217 3.70 22.58 -13.89
C SER A 217 2.55 23.35 -13.24
N ASN A 218 2.76 24.61 -12.87
CA ASN A 218 1.72 25.46 -12.25
C ASN A 218 0.70 26.08 -13.23
N LYS A 219 0.45 25.43 -14.37
CA LYS A 219 -0.43 25.96 -15.44
C LYS A 219 -1.92 25.79 -15.14
N ASP A 220 -2.27 24.75 -14.38
CA ASP A 220 -3.65 24.43 -14.07
C ASP A 220 -4.06 25.00 -12.70
N PRO A 221 -5.34 25.40 -12.52
CA PRO A 221 -5.83 25.76 -11.20
C PRO A 221 -5.72 24.55 -10.24
N PRO A 222 -5.49 24.79 -8.94
CA PRO A 222 -5.48 23.73 -7.93
C PRO A 222 -6.79 22.92 -7.96
N PRO A 223 -6.72 21.58 -7.82
CA PRO A 223 -7.93 20.77 -7.74
C PRO A 223 -8.75 21.13 -6.50
N LYS A 224 -10.07 20.93 -6.57
CA LYS A 224 -10.93 21.11 -5.39
C LYS A 224 -10.68 19.98 -4.39
N ASN A 225 -11.05 20.23 -3.13
CA ASN A 225 -10.93 19.22 -2.08
C ASN A 225 -11.67 17.94 -2.47
N GLY A 226 -10.96 16.81 -2.46
CA GLY A 226 -11.47 15.49 -2.85
C GLY A 226 -11.33 15.14 -4.33
N GLU A 227 -10.95 16.09 -5.20
CA GLU A 227 -10.62 15.77 -6.59
C GLU A 227 -9.26 15.07 -6.68
N VAL A 228 -9.15 14.14 -7.63
CA VAL A 228 -7.88 13.51 -8.01
C VAL A 228 -7.51 14.01 -9.40
N LYS A 229 -6.47 14.83 -9.47
CA LYS A 229 -5.98 15.41 -10.73
C LYS A 229 -4.46 15.56 -10.69
N CYS A 230 -3.80 15.04 -11.72
CA CYS A 230 -2.37 15.23 -11.96
C CYS A 230 -2.15 16.37 -12.97
N GLN A 231 -1.05 17.11 -12.82
CA GLN A 231 -0.61 18.08 -13.84
C GLN A 231 -0.01 17.35 -15.06
N MET A 232 0.65 16.21 -14.81
CA MET A 232 1.21 15.35 -15.83
C MET A 232 0.92 13.88 -15.47
N PRO A 233 -0.26 13.34 -15.86
CA PRO A 233 -0.60 11.95 -15.59
C PRO A 233 0.44 10.99 -16.17
N LEU A 234 1.08 10.19 -15.32
CA LEU A 234 2.07 9.19 -15.70
C LEU A 234 1.46 8.12 -16.60
N VAL A 235 0.18 7.77 -16.41
CA VAL A 235 -0.50 6.79 -17.27
C VAL A 235 -0.50 7.21 -18.74
N GLU A 236 -0.61 8.51 -19.01
CA GLU A 236 -0.53 9.06 -20.36
C GLU A 236 0.92 9.26 -20.80
N TYR A 237 1.75 9.86 -19.93
CA TYR A 237 3.14 10.18 -20.23
C TYR A 237 4.00 8.94 -20.54
N MET A 238 3.65 7.78 -19.99
CA MET A 238 4.42 6.53 -20.15
C MET A 238 4.02 5.70 -21.36
N LYS A 239 2.91 6.00 -22.05
CA LYS A 239 2.35 5.12 -23.12
C LYS A 239 3.36 4.77 -24.22
N ASP A 240 4.19 5.73 -24.61
CA ASP A 240 5.20 5.60 -25.66
C ASP A 240 6.63 5.36 -25.11
N LYS A 241 6.76 5.04 -23.81
CA LYS A 241 8.06 4.89 -23.14
C LYS A 241 8.50 3.44 -22.95
N LYS A 242 7.69 2.46 -23.38
CA LYS A 242 8.05 1.04 -23.32
C LYS A 242 9.36 0.73 -24.07
N ASP A 243 9.55 1.31 -25.26
CA ASP A 243 10.80 1.12 -26.01
C ASP A 243 12.01 1.84 -25.40
N VAL A 244 11.79 2.91 -24.64
CA VAL A 244 12.86 3.53 -23.82
C VAL A 244 13.30 2.56 -22.73
N TRP A 245 12.34 1.95 -22.02
CA TRP A 245 12.64 0.96 -21.01
C TRP A 245 13.39 -0.24 -21.57
N LYS A 246 12.98 -0.78 -22.72
CA LYS A 246 13.69 -1.90 -23.37
C LYS A 246 15.17 -1.60 -23.60
N ARG A 247 15.50 -0.39 -24.05
CA ARG A 247 16.90 0.04 -24.23
C ARG A 247 17.66 0.09 -22.91
N ILE A 248 17.05 0.64 -21.85
CA ILE A 248 17.63 0.67 -20.50
C ILE A 248 17.87 -0.77 -20.03
N ALA A 249 16.86 -1.63 -20.12
CA ALA A 249 16.93 -3.01 -19.66
C ALA A 249 18.04 -3.79 -20.39
N HIS A 250 18.15 -3.65 -21.71
CA HIS A 250 19.23 -4.25 -22.48
C HIS A 250 20.61 -3.71 -22.07
N LYS A 251 20.75 -2.38 -21.97
CA LYS A 251 22.01 -1.70 -21.61
C LYS A 251 22.56 -2.13 -20.25
N TYR A 252 21.68 -2.35 -19.28
CA TYR A 252 22.07 -2.69 -17.90
C TYR A 252 21.78 -4.14 -17.51
N SER A 253 21.41 -5.01 -18.46
CA SER A 253 21.07 -6.42 -18.22
C SER A 253 19.99 -6.63 -17.15
N LEU A 254 18.88 -5.90 -17.30
CA LEU A 254 17.75 -5.88 -16.37
C LEU A 254 16.56 -6.70 -16.88
N ASP A 255 15.55 -6.81 -16.03
CA ASP A 255 14.24 -7.38 -16.37
C ASP A 255 13.49 -6.46 -17.34
N GLU A 256 13.39 -6.85 -18.62
CA GLU A 256 12.65 -6.09 -19.63
C GLU A 256 11.16 -5.94 -19.27
N SER A 257 10.59 -6.91 -18.54
CA SER A 257 9.19 -6.87 -18.10
C SER A 257 8.94 -5.92 -16.93
N ALA A 258 9.99 -5.33 -16.35
CA ALA A 258 9.85 -4.41 -15.22
C ALA A 258 8.96 -3.20 -15.52
N PHE A 259 8.90 -2.73 -16.76
CA PHE A 259 7.97 -1.67 -17.17
C PHE A 259 6.51 -2.02 -16.82
N ASP A 260 6.14 -3.29 -16.96
CA ASP A 260 4.79 -3.78 -16.71
C ASP A 260 4.52 -4.00 -15.20
N TYR A 261 5.52 -3.83 -14.33
CA TYR A 261 5.35 -3.86 -12.86
C TYR A 261 4.94 -2.51 -12.28
N ALA A 262 5.03 -1.44 -13.08
CA ALA A 262 4.55 -0.13 -12.70
C ALA A 262 3.02 -0.08 -12.76
N THR A 263 2.43 0.55 -11.75
CA THR A 263 1.01 0.86 -11.67
C THR A 263 0.87 2.37 -11.81
N TRP A 264 0.85 2.86 -13.05
CA TRP A 264 0.90 4.30 -13.37
C TRP A 264 -0.36 5.03 -12.91
N ASP A 265 -1.52 4.40 -13.10
CA ASP A 265 -2.83 4.87 -12.64
C ASP A 265 -2.87 4.99 -11.11
N PHE A 266 -2.31 4.02 -10.38
CA PHE A 266 -2.17 4.11 -8.93
C PHE A 266 -1.22 5.23 -8.52
N ALA A 267 -0.08 5.39 -9.21
CA ALA A 267 0.83 6.50 -8.93
C ALA A 267 0.16 7.85 -9.14
N ASP A 268 -0.60 8.01 -10.23
CA ASP A 268 -1.41 9.20 -10.51
C ASP A 268 -2.50 9.40 -9.44
N ALA A 269 -3.12 8.34 -8.96
CA ALA A 269 -4.12 8.42 -7.89
C ALA A 269 -3.51 8.89 -6.55
N ILE A 270 -2.24 8.59 -6.28
CA ILE A 270 -1.54 9.05 -5.06
C ILE A 270 -1.09 10.50 -5.20
N VAL A 271 -0.37 10.84 -6.29
CA VAL A 271 0.19 12.19 -6.48
C VAL A 271 -0.87 13.21 -6.92
N GLY A 272 -2.03 12.74 -7.37
CA GLY A 272 -3.13 13.57 -7.85
C GLY A 272 -4.15 13.96 -6.79
N ARG A 273 -4.08 13.43 -5.57
CA ARG A 273 -5.00 13.82 -4.48
C ARG A 273 -4.84 15.30 -4.12
N ALA A 274 -5.84 15.88 -3.47
CA ALA A 274 -5.83 17.28 -3.06
C ALA A 274 -6.26 17.43 -1.59
N PHE A 275 -5.66 16.63 -0.71
CA PHE A 275 -5.95 16.61 0.73
C PHE A 275 -4.80 15.95 1.51
N ASP A 276 -4.66 16.27 2.80
CA ASP A 276 -3.72 15.57 3.68
C ASP A 276 -4.20 14.16 4.01
N GLU A 277 -3.25 13.23 4.13
CA GLU A 277 -3.51 11.81 4.35
C GLU A 277 -2.51 11.25 5.37
N TYR A 278 -2.88 11.30 6.65
CA TYR A 278 -2.03 10.82 7.74
C TYR A 278 -2.87 10.30 8.90
N GLY A 279 -2.35 9.27 9.58
CA GLY A 279 -2.97 8.60 10.71
C GLY A 279 -2.24 8.86 12.02
N ASP A 280 -2.95 8.58 13.12
CA ASP A 280 -2.37 8.52 14.45
C ASP A 280 -1.83 7.10 14.74
N MET A 281 -0.75 7.03 15.53
CA MET A 281 -0.13 5.79 16.01
C MET A 281 -0.16 5.67 17.54
N SER A 282 -0.88 6.55 18.24
CA SER A 282 -0.88 6.60 19.70
C SER A 282 -1.42 5.30 20.30
N LYS A 283 -2.38 4.63 19.64
CA LYS A 283 -2.89 3.31 20.07
C LYS A 283 -1.76 2.27 20.13
N ALA A 284 -1.04 2.09 19.03
CA ALA A 284 0.10 1.17 18.95
C ALA A 284 1.23 1.54 19.93
N ARG A 285 1.54 2.84 20.06
CA ARG A 285 2.59 3.35 20.97
C ARG A 285 2.29 3.07 22.43
N LYS A 286 1.03 3.24 22.86
CA LYS A 286 0.59 2.91 24.23
C LYS A 286 0.76 1.43 24.58
N LEU A 287 0.74 0.55 23.58
CA LEU A 287 0.98 -0.89 23.74
C LEU A 287 2.46 -1.27 23.61
N GLY A 288 3.35 -0.32 23.31
CA GLY A 288 4.80 -0.54 23.30
C GLY A 288 5.45 -0.47 21.91
N TRP A 289 4.69 -0.32 20.83
CA TRP A 289 5.28 -0.16 19.50
C TRP A 289 5.76 1.28 19.25
N ASN A 290 7.08 1.48 19.38
CA ASN A 290 7.73 2.80 19.23
C ASN A 290 8.74 2.86 18.08
N LYS A 291 8.71 1.88 17.17
CA LYS A 291 9.62 1.85 16.03
C LYS A 291 9.35 3.03 15.10
N TYR A 292 10.44 3.61 14.60
CA TYR A 292 10.47 4.73 13.67
C TYR A 292 11.27 4.36 12.43
N VAL A 293 10.85 4.87 11.27
CA VAL A 293 11.57 4.77 10.00
C VAL A 293 11.55 6.14 9.31
N ASP A 294 12.71 6.67 8.90
CA ASP A 294 12.71 7.85 8.01
C ASP A 294 12.15 7.44 6.65
N THR A 295 11.07 8.12 6.22
CA THR A 295 10.39 7.79 4.96
C THR A 295 11.28 8.01 3.73
N GLY A 296 12.18 9.00 3.76
CA GLY A 296 13.15 9.19 2.69
C GLY A 296 14.11 8.01 2.56
N ASP A 297 14.68 7.57 3.68
CA ASP A 297 15.57 6.41 3.71
C ASP A 297 14.84 5.11 3.32
N SER A 298 13.55 4.98 3.64
CA SER A 298 12.69 3.88 3.18
C SER A 298 12.63 3.77 1.65
N TYR A 299 12.45 4.91 0.96
CA TYR A 299 12.51 4.94 -0.51
C TYR A 299 13.89 4.53 -1.02
N LEU A 300 14.97 5.07 -0.45
CA LEU A 300 16.33 4.76 -0.91
C LEU A 300 16.67 3.27 -0.75
N ARG A 301 16.38 2.69 0.43
CA ARG A 301 16.57 1.24 0.66
C ARG A 301 15.73 0.39 -0.29
N THR A 302 14.51 0.84 -0.59
CA THR A 302 13.65 0.16 -1.56
C THR A 302 14.25 0.21 -2.95
N PHE A 303 14.79 1.34 -3.39
CA PHE A 303 15.48 1.44 -4.67
C PHE A 303 16.75 0.57 -4.72
N ASP A 304 17.53 0.50 -3.64
CA ASP A 304 18.66 -0.43 -3.55
C ASP A 304 18.20 -1.89 -3.68
N ARG A 305 17.04 -2.23 -3.11
CA ARG A 305 16.44 -3.56 -3.27
C ARG A 305 16.02 -3.81 -4.72
N LEU A 306 15.44 -2.83 -5.41
CA LEU A 306 15.09 -2.94 -6.83
C LEU A 306 16.32 -3.14 -7.73
N LYS A 307 17.44 -2.48 -7.42
CA LYS A 307 18.74 -2.75 -8.07
C LYS A 307 19.19 -4.19 -7.89
N LYS A 308 19.17 -4.69 -6.65
CA LYS A 308 19.52 -6.10 -6.34
C LYS A 308 18.62 -7.10 -7.06
N LEU A 309 17.36 -6.74 -7.32
CA LEU A 309 16.40 -7.55 -8.06
C LEU A 309 16.51 -7.39 -9.60
N LYS A 310 17.47 -6.58 -10.08
CA LYS A 310 17.64 -6.20 -11.50
C LYS A 310 16.38 -5.63 -12.13
N ILE A 311 15.58 -4.89 -11.35
CA ILE A 311 14.39 -4.17 -11.82
C ILE A 311 14.77 -2.79 -12.33
N ILE A 312 15.77 -2.15 -11.71
CA ILE A 312 16.35 -0.87 -12.14
C ILE A 312 17.87 -1.01 -12.22
N PRO A 313 18.59 -0.16 -12.99
CA PRO A 313 20.05 -0.08 -12.95
C PRO A 313 20.54 0.31 -11.55
#